data_AF-A0A4V1UQ86-F1
#
_entry.id   AF-A0A4V1UQ86-F1
#
_cell.length_a   1.000
_cell.length_b   1.000
_cell.length_c   1.000
_cell.angle_alpha   90.00
_cell.angle_beta   90.00
_cell.angle_gamma   90.00
#
_symmetry.space_group_name_H-M   'P 1'
#
loop_
_entity.id
_entity.type
_entity.pdbx_description
1 polymer ?
#
loop_
_entity_poly.entity_id
_entity_poly.type
_entity_poly.pdbx_seq_one_letter_code
_entity_poly.pdbx_strand_id
1 'polypeptide(L)'
;HRHPPDGGARGAGPYALVWLAIADERILNVAFQTNGCRWAIACGEAAGKLVKGRTVEQATQLSPSDLGLLLGGLPTGKEAAAERAVSALRAALRMSS
;
A
#
# COMPACT_ATOMS: atom_id res chain seq x y z
N HIS A 1 3.97 -0.56 19.83
CA HIS A 1 2.51 -0.46 19.65
C HIS A 1 2.18 -0.42 18.16
N ARG A 2 1.20 -1.20 17.67
CA ARG A 2 0.70 -1.09 16.28
C ARG A 2 -0.51 -0.17 16.28
N HIS A 3 -0.34 1.07 15.84
CA HIS A 3 -1.46 1.94 15.51
C HIS A 3 -1.86 1.66 14.04
N PRO A 4 -3.13 1.36 13.72
CA PRO A 4 -3.57 1.43 12.34
C PRO A 4 -3.53 2.90 11.89
N PRO A 5 -2.93 3.24 10.73
CA PRO A 5 -3.12 4.55 10.13
C PRO A 5 -4.59 4.67 9.72
N ASP A 6 -5.18 5.85 9.88
CA ASP A 6 -6.59 6.14 9.60
C ASP A 6 -6.91 5.93 8.11
N GLY A 7 -7.14 4.68 7.72
CA GLY A 7 -7.43 4.21 6.36
C GLY A 7 -8.81 3.57 6.22
N GLY A 8 -9.75 3.95 7.10
CA GLY A 8 -11.14 3.49 7.12
C GLY A 8 -11.42 2.54 8.28
N ALA A 9 -12.48 2.85 9.06
CA ALA A 9 -12.94 1.99 10.15
C ALA A 9 -13.46 0.65 9.61
N ARG A 10 -13.09 -0.46 10.28
CA ARG A 10 -13.71 -1.78 10.09
C ARG A 10 -15.22 -1.64 10.34
N GLY A 11 -16.02 -1.49 9.29
CA GLY A 11 -17.48 -1.44 9.39
C GLY A 11 -18.23 -0.64 8.32
N ALA A 12 -17.58 0.22 7.54
CA ALA A 12 -18.25 1.02 6.51
C ALA A 12 -17.39 1.15 5.23
N GLY A 13 -17.62 0.28 4.25
CA GLY A 13 -16.98 0.38 2.92
C GLY A 13 -15.57 -0.24 2.80
N PRO A 14 -14.94 -0.12 1.61
CA PRO A 14 -13.61 -0.62 1.35
C PRO A 14 -12.55 0.21 2.11
N TYR A 15 -11.77 -0.43 2.97
CA TYR A 15 -10.65 0.12 3.74
C TYR A 15 -9.33 -0.51 3.30
N ALA A 16 -8.22 0.20 3.54
CA ALA A 16 -6.87 -0.32 3.33
C ALA A 16 -5.95 0.12 4.49
N LEU A 17 -5.44 -0.85 5.23
CA LEU A 17 -4.53 -0.69 6.35
C LEU A 17 -3.14 -1.14 5.92
N VAL A 18 -2.15 -0.32 6.23
CA VAL A 18 -0.74 -0.59 5.95
C VAL A 18 0.05 -0.41 7.24
N TRP A 19 0.85 -1.40 7.59
CA TRP A 19 1.81 -1.31 8.69
C TRP A 19 3.22 -1.41 8.12
N LEU A 20 4.09 -0.52 8.59
CA LEU A 20 5.47 -0.42 8.15
C LEU A 20 6.38 -0.69 9.36
N ALA A 21 7.44 -1.46 9.13
CA ALA A 21 8.59 -1.49 10.02
C ALA A 21 9.71 -0.73 9.32
N ILE A 22 10.18 0.36 9.92
CA ILE A 22 11.22 1.23 9.35
C ILE A 22 12.40 1.27 10.32
N ALA A 23 13.61 1.16 9.79
CA ALA A 23 14.86 1.39 10.52
C ALA A 23 15.87 2.04 9.56
N ASP A 24 16.63 3.00 10.05
CA ASP A 24 17.66 3.73 9.27
C ASP A 24 17.12 4.23 7.93
N GLU A 25 15.95 4.90 7.95
CA GLU A 25 15.23 5.40 6.77
C GLU A 25 14.77 4.33 5.76
N ARG A 26 14.90 3.04 6.09
CA ARG A 26 14.56 1.91 5.19
C ARG A 26 13.38 1.10 5.68
N ILE A 27 12.54 0.70 4.74
CA ILE A 27 11.37 -0.13 5.01
C ILE A 27 11.82 -1.59 5.11
N LEU A 28 11.86 -2.13 6.34
CA LEU A 28 12.23 -3.52 6.61
C LEU A 28 11.09 -4.48 6.28
N ASN A 29 9.86 -4.09 6.60
CA ASN A 29 8.69 -4.94 6.37
C ASN A 29 7.43 -4.12 6.11
N VAL A 30 6.52 -4.71 5.36
CA VAL A 30 5.21 -4.14 5.04
C VAL A 30 4.16 -5.21 5.29
N ALA A 31 3.14 -4.89 6.08
CA ALA A 31 1.93 -5.69 6.18
C ALA A 31 0.75 -4.89 5.62
N PHE A 32 -0.09 -5.56 4.84
CA PHE A 32 -1.24 -4.94 4.19
C PHE A 32 -2.52 -5.71 4.56
N GLN A 33 -3.60 -4.99 4.87
CA GLN A 33 -4.92 -5.56 5.05
C GLN A 33 -5.97 -4.66 4.40
N THR A 34 -6.82 -5.22 3.56
CA THR A 34 -7.95 -4.52 2.95
C THR A 34 -9.18 -5.41 2.95
N ASN A 35 -10.36 -4.82 2.88
CA ASN A 35 -11.58 -5.53 2.50
C ASN A 35 -11.99 -5.07 1.09
N GLY A 36 -12.48 -6.01 0.26
CA GLY A 36 -13.00 -5.68 -1.07
C GLY A 36 -12.59 -6.68 -2.15
N CYS A 37 -12.51 -6.18 -3.39
CA CYS A 37 -12.23 -6.97 -4.58
C CYS A 37 -10.81 -7.56 -4.56
N ARG A 38 -10.62 -8.76 -5.15
CA ARG A 38 -9.31 -9.45 -5.27
C ARG A 38 -8.16 -8.56 -5.74
N TRP A 39 -8.46 -7.57 -6.58
CA TRP A 39 -7.49 -6.62 -7.10
C TRP A 39 -6.94 -5.66 -6.03
N ALA A 40 -7.73 -5.30 -5.01
CA ALA A 40 -7.25 -4.48 -3.91
C ALA A 40 -6.21 -5.24 -3.07
N ILE A 41 -6.42 -6.53 -2.84
CA ILE A 41 -5.46 -7.39 -2.15
C ILE A 41 -4.18 -7.51 -2.98
N ALA A 42 -4.31 -7.84 -4.27
CA ALA A 42 -3.17 -7.97 -5.18
C ALA A 42 -2.34 -6.67 -5.29
N CYS A 43 -2.99 -5.51 -5.43
CA CYS A 43 -2.32 -4.22 -5.46
C CYS A 43 -1.60 -3.89 -4.14
N GLY A 44 -2.20 -4.23 -2.99
CA GLY A 44 -1.57 -4.04 -1.69
C GLY A 44 -0.32 -4.89 -1.50
N GLU A 45 -0.39 -6.17 -1.88
CA GLU A 45 0.77 -7.06 -1.85
C GLU A 45 1.87 -6.62 -2.81
N ALA A 46 1.49 -6.20 -4.03
CA ALA A 46 2.41 -5.64 -5.01
C ALA A 46 3.12 -4.39 -4.47
N ALA A 47 2.38 -3.48 -3.84
CA ALA A 47 2.96 -2.28 -3.24
C ALA A 47 3.97 -2.64 -2.15
N GLY A 48 3.62 -3.55 -1.24
CA GLY A 48 4.53 -4.02 -0.19
C GLY A 48 5.81 -4.66 -0.74
N LYS A 49 5.70 -5.48 -1.78
CA LYS A 49 6.85 -6.09 -2.47
C LYS A 49 7.77 -5.03 -3.08
N LEU A 50 7.22 -4.00 -3.72
CA LEU A 50 8.02 -2.99 -4.40
C LEU A 50 8.77 -2.09 -3.43
N VAL A 51 8.20 -1.74 -2.28
CA VAL A 51 8.82 -0.79 -1.35
C VAL A 51 9.69 -1.44 -0.27
N LYS A 52 9.58 -2.75 -0.05
CA LYS A 52 10.44 -3.46 0.91
C LYS A 52 11.92 -3.29 0.54
N GLY A 53 12.73 -2.88 1.50
CA GLY A 53 14.17 -2.59 1.35
C GLY A 53 14.49 -1.19 0.80
N ARG A 54 13.49 -0.45 0.29
CA ARG A 54 13.67 0.93 -0.21
C ARG A 54 13.68 1.94 0.94
N THR A 55 14.22 3.12 0.66
CA THR A 55 14.08 4.26 1.58
C THR A 55 12.66 4.80 1.57
N VAL A 56 12.26 5.54 2.61
CA VAL A 56 10.95 6.23 2.67
C VAL A 56 10.76 7.13 1.44
N GLU A 57 11.77 7.90 1.07
CA GLU A 57 11.73 8.77 -0.12
C GLU A 57 11.51 7.97 -1.41
N GLN A 58 12.26 6.88 -1.61
CA GLN A 58 12.07 6.02 -2.78
C GLN A 58 10.68 5.37 -2.80
N ALA A 59 10.13 5.03 -1.64
CA ALA A 59 8.80 4.45 -1.52
C ALA A 59 7.68 5.45 -1.83
N THR A 60 7.88 6.75 -1.57
CA THR A 60 6.89 7.79 -1.90
C THR A 60 6.69 7.97 -3.41
N GLN A 61 7.72 7.66 -4.20
CA GLN A 61 7.71 7.74 -5.67
C GLN A 61 6.94 6.60 -6.35
N LEU A 62 6.52 5.56 -5.59
CA LEU A 62 5.74 4.45 -6.14
C LEU A 62 4.44 4.97 -6.80
N SER A 63 4.18 4.57 -8.04
CA SER A 63 2.98 4.93 -8.78
C SER A 63 1.98 3.76 -8.88
N PRO A 64 0.68 4.03 -9.14
CA PRO A 64 -0.30 2.99 -9.40
C PRO A 64 0.06 2.14 -10.64
N SER A 65 0.71 2.75 -11.63
CA SER A 65 1.16 2.07 -12.86
C SER A 65 2.23 1.02 -12.58
N ASP A 66 3.13 1.26 -11.61
CA ASP A 66 4.14 0.27 -11.19
C ASP A 66 3.49 -1.00 -10.63
N LEU A 67 2.35 -0.85 -9.94
CA LEU A 67 1.57 -1.99 -9.46
C LEU A 67 0.98 -2.76 -10.63
N GLY A 68 0.42 -2.06 -11.61
CA GLY A 68 -0.10 -2.68 -12.84
C GLY A 68 0.99 -3.46 -13.58
N LEU A 69 2.17 -2.87 -13.75
CA LEU A 69 3.33 -3.51 -14.37
C LEU A 69 3.75 -4.79 -13.64
N LEU A 70 3.86 -4.75 -12.32
CA LEU A 70 4.23 -5.93 -11.53
C LEU A 70 3.18 -7.05 -11.59
N LEU A 71 1.90 -6.68 -11.70
CA LEU A 71 0.78 -7.63 -11.77
C LEU A 71 0.55 -8.19 -13.19
N GLY A 72 1.31 -7.75 -14.19
CA GLY A 72 1.11 -8.15 -15.59
C GLY A 72 -0.07 -7.45 -16.27
N GLY A 73 -0.48 -6.30 -15.74
CA GLY A 73 -1.63 -5.51 -16.17
C GLY A 73 -2.78 -5.54 -15.17
N LEU A 74 -3.68 -4.57 -15.29
CA LEU A 74 -4.95 -4.51 -14.57
C LEU A 74 -6.11 -4.51 -15.58
N PRO A 75 -7.22 -5.23 -15.32
CA PRO A 75 -8.40 -5.12 -16.14
C PRO A 75 -8.99 -3.70 -16.09
N THR A 76 -9.65 -3.28 -17.17
CA THR A 76 -10.35 -2.00 -17.26
C THR A 76 -11.31 -1.81 -16.08
N GLY A 77 -11.23 -0.65 -15.41
CA GLY A 77 -12.06 -0.30 -14.26
C GLY A 77 -11.54 -0.83 -12.92
N LYS A 78 -10.30 -1.32 -12.85
CA LYS A 78 -9.62 -1.77 -11.62
C LYS A 78 -8.43 -0.90 -11.21
N GLU A 79 -8.14 0.16 -11.95
CA GLU A 79 -7.09 1.14 -11.69
C GLU A 79 -7.26 1.79 -10.31
N ALA A 80 -8.50 2.05 -9.89
CA ALA A 80 -8.83 2.57 -8.57
C ALA A 80 -8.40 1.64 -7.40
N ALA A 81 -8.11 0.36 -7.65
CA ALA A 81 -7.53 -0.53 -6.64
C ALA A 81 -6.04 -0.22 -6.43
N ALA A 82 -5.30 0.04 -7.50
CA ALA A 82 -3.90 0.43 -7.44
C ALA A 82 -3.74 1.83 -6.81
N GLU A 83 -4.57 2.79 -7.22
CA GLU A 83 -4.58 4.14 -6.63
C GLU A 83 -4.81 4.11 -5.11
N ARG A 84 -5.78 3.33 -4.65
CA ARG A 84 -6.05 3.17 -3.22
C ARG A 84 -4.90 2.52 -2.47
N ALA A 85 -4.29 1.47 -3.02
CA ALA A 85 -3.13 0.82 -2.39
C ALA A 85 -1.94 1.79 -2.24
N VAL A 86 -1.62 2.56 -3.29
CA VAL A 86 -0.56 3.58 -3.25
C VAL A 86 -0.89 4.70 -2.27
N SER A 87 -2.14 5.17 -2.25
CA SER A 87 -2.59 6.22 -1.33
C SER A 87 -2.46 5.78 0.14
N ALA A 88 -2.92 4.56 0.46
CA ALA A 88 -2.83 4.00 1.80
C ALA A 88 -1.37 3.79 2.25
N LEU A 89 -0.50 3.32 1.35
CA LEU A 89 0.94 3.20 1.62
C LEU A 89 1.58 4.57 1.91
N ARG A 90 1.29 5.58 1.08
CA ARG A 90 1.80 6.94 1.29
C ARG A 90 1.30 7.56 2.60
N ALA A 91 0.05 7.31 2.97
CA ALA A 91 -0.48 7.74 4.26
C ALA A 91 0.30 7.10 5.42
N ALA A 92 0.55 5.79 5.37
CA ALA A 92 1.35 5.10 6.39
C ALA A 92 2.80 5.60 6.46
N LEU A 93 3.43 5.89 5.32
CA LEU A 93 4.79 6.45 5.27
C LEU A 93 4.87 7.82 5.96
N ARG A 94 3.88 8.70 5.74
CA ARG A 94 3.82 10.02 6.40
C ARG A 94 3.56 9.94 7.91
N MET A 95 2.93 8.88 8.39
CA MET A 95 2.64 8.69 9.82
C MET A 95 3.79 8.00 10.57
N SER A 96 4.79 7.51 9.84
CA SER A 96 5.93 6.76 10.39
C SER A 96 7.24 7.55 10.35
N SER A 97 7.22 8.79 9.84
CA SER A 97 8.33 9.76 9.83
C SER A 97 8.25 10.71 11.01
#